data_AF-A0A4R5CC33-F1
#
_entry.id   AF-A0A4R5CC33-F1
#
_cell.length_a   1.000
_cell.length_b   1.000
_cell.length_c   1.000
_cell.angle_alpha   90.00
_cell.angle_beta   90.00
_cell.angle_gamma   90.00
#
_symmetry.space_group_name_H-M   'P 1'
#
loop_
_entity.id
_entity.type
_entity.pdbx_description
1 polymer ?
#
loop_
_entity_poly.entity_id
_entity_poly.type
_entity_poly.pdbx_seq_one_letter_code
_entity_poly.pdbx_strand_id
1 'polypeptide(L)'
;MSGPETQCGLMKEFPGWLVEVKDVPGGTGWHAWRPGPPGRGGFFGAQADELGLLRELLEEAGGADSRLALRGLAVELRECGITATAYDTTLTATGPGGRTRLVTCRRGMFRWLDGDRVIGPVGDLLVTVDAVLASFEERS
;
A
#
# COMPACT_ATOMS: atom_id res chain seq x y z
N MET A 1 -27.25 -4.02 -6.54
CA MET A 1 -27.21 -3.60 -5.11
C MET A 1 -26.29 -2.41 -5.00
N SER A 2 -26.82 -1.20 -5.16
CA SER A 2 -26.09 0.07 -5.10
C SER A 2 -26.61 0.83 -3.88
N GLY A 3 -26.12 0.45 -2.70
CA GLY A 3 -26.58 1.01 -1.42
C GLY A 3 -25.42 1.48 -0.54
N PRO A 4 -25.72 2.23 0.54
CA PRO A 4 -24.73 2.76 1.49
C PRO A 4 -23.80 1.69 2.08
N GLU A 5 -24.30 0.47 2.26
CA GLU A 5 -23.50 -0.65 2.77
C GLU A 5 -22.37 -1.07 1.82
N THR A 6 -22.61 -0.99 0.50
CA THR A 6 -21.60 -1.30 -0.52
C THR A 6 -20.53 -0.22 -0.58
N GLN A 7 -20.93 1.03 -0.48
CA GLN A 7 -20.03 2.19 -0.39
C GLN A 7 -19.16 2.10 0.88
N CYS A 8 -19.76 1.85 2.04
CA CYS A 8 -19.02 1.64 3.29
C CYS A 8 -18.08 0.42 3.21
N GLY A 9 -18.50 -0.65 2.53
CA GLY A 9 -17.67 -1.84 2.28
C GLY A 9 -16.39 -1.48 1.51
N LEU A 10 -16.52 -0.73 0.42
CA LEU A 10 -15.36 -0.25 -0.35
C LEU A 10 -14.42 0.63 0.46
N MET A 11 -14.95 1.58 1.23
CA MET A 11 -14.11 2.47 2.04
C MET A 11 -13.34 1.72 3.14
N LYS A 12 -13.89 0.61 3.65
CA LYS A 12 -13.18 -0.29 4.56
C LYS A 12 -12.12 -1.13 3.84
N GLU A 13 -12.42 -1.55 2.61
CA GLU A 13 -11.52 -2.33 1.76
C GLU A 13 -10.32 -1.51 1.25
N PHE A 14 -10.56 -0.24 0.94
CA PHE A 14 -9.59 0.74 0.42
C PHE A 14 -9.50 1.97 1.35
N PRO A 15 -8.81 1.86 2.50
CA PRO A 15 -8.69 2.97 3.43
C PRO A 15 -8.12 4.24 2.78
N GLY A 16 -8.68 5.40 3.13
CA GLY A 16 -8.26 6.70 2.61
C GLY A 16 -8.95 7.12 1.31
N TRP A 17 -9.67 6.21 0.64
CA TRP A 17 -10.55 6.55 -0.47
C TRP A 17 -11.94 6.93 0.03
N LEU A 18 -12.45 8.05 -0.47
CA LEU A 18 -13.86 8.42 -0.39
C LEU A 18 -14.55 7.89 -1.63
N VAL A 19 -15.73 7.29 -1.47
CA VAL A 19 -16.51 6.74 -2.58
C VAL A 19 -17.85 7.47 -2.62
N GLU A 20 -18.29 7.90 -3.79
CA GLU A 20 -19.64 8.36 -4.09
C GLU A 20 -20.28 7.48 -5.15
N VAL A 21 -21.60 7.31 -5.02
CA VAL A 21 -22.45 6.66 -6.01
C VAL A 21 -23.37 7.74 -6.58
N LYS A 22 -23.37 7.89 -7.90
CA LYS A 22 -24.18 8.89 -8.61
C LYS A 22 -25.12 8.19 -9.59
N ASP A 23 -26.36 8.64 -9.65
CA ASP A 23 -27.26 8.25 -10.73
C ASP A 23 -26.81 8.98 -12.01
N VAL A 24 -26.53 8.21 -13.06
CA VAL A 24 -26.09 8.72 -14.37
C VAL A 24 -27.06 8.24 -15.45
N PRO A 25 -27.18 8.95 -16.59
CA PRO A 25 -28.02 8.47 -17.69
C PRO A 25 -27.57 7.06 -18.11
N GLY A 26 -28.45 6.07 -17.94
CA GLY A 26 -28.17 4.67 -18.28
C GLY A 26 -27.76 3.76 -17.10
N GLY A 27 -27.62 4.28 -15.87
CA GLY A 27 -27.35 3.43 -14.72
C GLY A 27 -26.75 4.16 -13.51
N THR A 28 -25.82 3.47 -12.84
CA THR A 28 -25.16 3.96 -11.63
C THR A 28 -23.67 4.19 -11.92
N GLY A 29 -23.18 5.40 -11.65
CA GLY A 29 -21.76 5.73 -11.72
C GLY A 29 -21.11 5.65 -10.34
N TRP A 30 -19.96 5.00 -10.27
CA TRP A 30 -19.13 4.90 -9.08
C TRP A 30 -17.92 5.83 -9.22
N HIS A 31 -17.74 6.70 -8.23
CA HIS A 31 -16.63 7.65 -8.19
C HIS A 31 -15.87 7.46 -6.89
N ALA A 32 -14.54 7.40 -6.96
CA ALA A 32 -13.70 7.36 -5.79
C ALA A 32 -12.62 8.42 -5.88
N TRP A 33 -12.29 9.08 -4.77
CA TRP A 33 -11.16 10.00 -4.72
C TRP A 33 -10.46 10.00 -3.36
N ARG A 34 -9.22 10.46 -3.37
CA ARG A 34 -8.43 10.68 -2.16
C ARG A 34 -7.49 11.87 -2.35
N PRO A 35 -7.08 12.55 -1.27
CA PRO A 35 -5.99 13.50 -1.35
C PRO A 35 -4.71 12.82 -1.82
N GLY A 36 -3.91 13.55 -2.60
CA GLY A 36 -2.56 13.12 -2.94
C GLY A 36 -1.65 13.04 -1.72
N PRO A 37 -0.51 12.33 -1.82
CA PRO A 37 0.47 12.28 -0.75
C PRO A 37 0.91 13.69 -0.31
N PRO A 38 1.26 13.87 0.98
CA PRO A 38 1.83 15.11 1.48
C PRO A 38 2.99 15.59 0.59
N GLY A 39 3.02 16.90 0.31
CA GLY A 39 4.08 17.50 -0.52
C GLY A 39 3.92 17.34 -2.04
N ARG A 40 2.94 16.56 -2.52
CA ARG A 40 2.65 16.44 -3.97
C ARG A 40 1.39 17.18 -4.43
N GLY A 41 0.53 17.61 -3.49
CA GLY A 41 -0.72 18.31 -3.78
C GLY A 41 -1.70 17.48 -4.63
N GLY A 42 -2.91 18.02 -4.83
CA GLY A 42 -3.90 17.44 -5.73
C GLY A 42 -4.73 16.29 -5.16
N PHE A 43 -5.59 15.74 -6.01
CA PHE A 43 -6.48 14.62 -5.72
C PHE A 43 -6.31 13.53 -6.78
N PHE A 44 -6.35 12.28 -6.34
CA PHE A 44 -6.47 11.14 -7.24
C PHE A 44 -7.93 10.74 -7.31
N GLY A 45 -8.45 10.54 -8.53
CA GLY A 45 -9.81 10.12 -8.77
C GLY A 45 -9.86 8.90 -9.67
N ALA A 46 -10.81 8.01 -9.41
CA ALA A 46 -11.19 6.90 -10.27
C ALA A 46 -12.71 6.94 -10.49
N GLN A 47 -13.17 6.59 -11.69
CA GLN A 47 -14.58 6.41 -11.96
C GLN A 47 -14.82 5.13 -12.77
N ALA A 48 -15.95 4.49 -12.53
CA ALA A 48 -16.43 3.37 -13.32
C ALA A 48 -17.96 3.33 -13.31
N ASP A 49 -18.55 2.73 -14.34
CA ASP A 49 -19.96 2.36 -14.40
C ASP A 49 -20.25 1.06 -13.62
N GLU A 50 -19.24 0.23 -13.41
CA GLU A 50 -19.34 -1.02 -12.66
C GLU A 50 -18.51 -1.02 -11.37
N LEU A 51 -19.09 -1.58 -10.30
CA LEU A 51 -18.43 -1.75 -9.01
C LEU A 51 -17.15 -2.59 -9.11
N GLY A 52 -17.18 -3.65 -9.94
CA GLY A 52 -16.02 -4.53 -10.16
C GLY A 52 -14.85 -3.76 -10.77
N LEU A 53 -15.12 -2.97 -11.80
CA LEU A 53 -14.12 -2.14 -12.45
C LEU A 53 -13.59 -1.05 -11.51
N LEU A 54 -14.45 -0.43 -10.68
CA LEU A 54 -13.95 0.52 -9.67
C LEU A 54 -12.95 -0.17 -8.71
N ARG A 55 -13.26 -1.38 -8.24
CA ARG A 55 -12.35 -2.13 -7.36
C ARG A 55 -11.01 -2.41 -8.04
N GLU A 56 -11.02 -2.82 -9.30
CA GLU A 56 -9.79 -3.07 -10.07
C GLU A 56 -8.94 -1.80 -10.15
N LEU A 57 -9.55 -0.65 -10.49
CA LEU A 57 -8.84 0.64 -10.54
C LEU A 57 -8.24 1.04 -9.17
N LEU A 58 -8.96 0.77 -8.08
CA LEU A 58 -8.48 1.05 -6.73
C LEU A 58 -7.33 0.12 -6.29
N GLU A 59 -7.38 -1.16 -6.67
CA GLU A 59 -6.28 -2.10 -6.45
C GLU A 59 -5.05 -1.72 -7.29
N GLU A 60 -5.22 -1.31 -8.54
CA GLU A 60 -4.13 -0.81 -9.39
C GLU A 60 -3.45 0.42 -8.78
N ALA A 61 -4.25 1.39 -8.32
CA ALA A 61 -3.72 2.57 -7.63
C ALA A 61 -2.97 2.19 -6.34
N GLY A 62 -3.52 1.25 -5.56
CA GLY A 62 -2.86 0.71 -4.36
C GLY A 62 -1.56 -0.04 -4.66
N GLY A 63 -1.49 -0.74 -5.80
CA GLY A 63 -0.30 -1.42 -6.28
C GLY A 63 0.81 -0.42 -6.65
N ALA A 64 0.47 0.66 -7.36
CA ALA A 64 1.42 1.72 -7.70
C ALA A 64 2.01 2.39 -6.45
N ASP A 65 1.18 2.72 -5.46
CA ASP A 65 1.64 3.24 -4.18
C ASP A 65 2.56 2.27 -3.45
N SER A 66 2.16 0.99 -3.40
CA SER A 66 2.92 -0.05 -2.72
C SER A 66 4.31 -0.23 -3.34
N ARG A 67 4.40 -0.18 -4.67
CA ARG A 67 5.68 -0.23 -5.40
C ARG A 67 6.56 0.98 -5.07
N LEU A 68 5.99 2.18 -4.99
CA LEU A 68 6.74 3.38 -4.60
C LEU A 68 7.21 3.31 -3.14
N ALA A 69 6.34 2.83 -2.24
CA ALA A 69 6.65 2.66 -0.82
C ALA A 69 7.79 1.66 -0.60
N LEU A 70 7.76 0.51 -1.28
CA LEU A 70 8.83 -0.49 -1.23
C LEU A 70 10.16 0.08 -1.76
N ARG A 71 10.12 0.89 -2.82
CA ARG A 71 11.33 1.57 -3.31
C ARG A 71 11.89 2.57 -2.29
N GLY A 72 11.03 3.34 -1.65
CA GLY A 72 11.41 4.25 -0.57
C GLY A 72 12.09 3.49 0.57
N LEU A 73 11.44 2.43 1.07
CA LEU A 73 12.01 1.58 2.12
C LEU A 73 13.36 0.95 1.71
N ALA A 74 13.52 0.53 0.45
CA ALA A 74 14.79 0.00 -0.03
C ALA A 74 15.92 1.04 0.01
N VAL A 75 15.62 2.32 -0.24
CA VAL A 75 16.60 3.41 -0.14
C VAL A 75 17.03 3.56 1.32
N GLU A 76 16.09 3.73 2.24
CA GLU A 76 16.37 3.91 3.67
C GLU A 76 17.19 2.74 4.24
N LEU A 77 16.81 1.49 3.92
CA LEU A 77 17.54 0.31 4.38
C LEU A 77 18.99 0.26 3.88
N ARG A 78 19.24 0.72 2.64
CA ARG A 78 20.60 0.81 2.10
C ARG A 78 21.43 1.87 2.80
N GLU A 79 20.83 2.98 3.22
CA GLU A 79 21.50 3.99 4.04
C GLU A 79 21.93 3.42 5.39
N CYS A 80 21.20 2.42 5.91
CA CYS A 80 21.55 1.66 7.11
C CYS A 80 22.52 0.48 6.84
N GLY A 81 23.07 0.32 5.63
CA GLY A 81 24.03 -0.74 5.29
C GLY A 81 23.40 -2.11 4.97
N ILE A 82 22.08 -2.18 4.80
CA ILE A 82 21.39 -3.40 4.38
C ILE A 82 21.35 -3.49 2.85
N THR A 83 21.63 -4.68 2.30
CA THR A 83 21.41 -4.92 0.87
C THR A 83 19.92 -5.07 0.62
N ALA A 84 19.26 -4.02 0.13
CA ALA A 84 17.82 -4.05 -0.14
C ALA A 84 17.52 -3.95 -1.65
N THR A 85 16.58 -4.76 -2.16
CA THR A 85 16.11 -4.71 -3.55
C THR A 85 14.59 -4.76 -3.56
N ALA A 86 13.96 -3.71 -4.09
CA ALA A 86 12.52 -3.66 -4.32
C ALA A 86 12.17 -4.26 -5.70
N TYR A 87 11.26 -5.21 -5.70
CA TYR A 87 10.57 -5.77 -6.86
C TYR A 87 9.19 -5.12 -7.00
N ASP A 88 8.34 -5.68 -7.86
CA ASP A 88 7.00 -5.14 -8.09
C ASP A 88 6.16 -5.09 -6.81
N THR A 89 6.04 -6.22 -6.12
CA THR A 89 5.14 -6.38 -4.97
C THR A 89 5.87 -6.72 -3.66
N THR A 90 7.19 -6.90 -3.72
CA THR A 90 8.01 -7.33 -2.59
C THR A 90 9.32 -6.56 -2.53
N LEU A 91 9.95 -6.59 -1.36
CA LEU A 91 11.30 -6.12 -1.10
C LEU A 91 12.09 -7.25 -0.45
N THR A 92 13.30 -7.47 -0.94
CA THR A 92 14.26 -8.37 -0.32
C THR A 92 15.30 -7.54 0.42
N ALA A 93 15.48 -7.79 1.71
CA ALA A 93 16.49 -7.16 2.56
C ALA A 93 17.46 -8.23 3.06
N THR A 94 18.75 -8.09 2.76
CA THR A 94 19.79 -9.00 3.21
C THR A 94 20.74 -8.26 4.15
N GLY A 95 20.72 -8.69 5.41
CA GLY A 95 21.53 -8.13 6.48
C GLY A 95 22.82 -8.92 6.74
N PRO A 96 23.53 -8.57 7.83
CA PRO A 96 24.77 -9.25 8.22
C PRO A 96 24.62 -10.77 8.39
N GLY A 97 25.62 -11.50 7.93
CA GLY A 97 25.62 -12.98 7.92
C GLY A 97 24.79 -13.59 6.79
N GLY A 98 24.42 -12.80 5.76
CA GLY A 98 23.71 -13.30 4.57
C GLY A 98 22.24 -13.67 4.82
N ARG A 99 21.68 -13.28 5.97
CA ARG A 99 20.28 -13.54 6.29
C ARG A 99 19.38 -12.62 5.50
N THR A 100 18.34 -13.19 4.91
CA THR A 100 17.38 -12.46 4.09
C THR A 100 16.02 -12.36 4.77
N ARG A 101 15.37 -11.22 4.59
CA ARG A 101 13.99 -10.92 4.99
C ARG A 101 13.22 -10.43 3.78
N LEU A 102 11.95 -10.80 3.72
CA LEU A 102 11.05 -10.44 2.65
C LEU A 102 9.93 -9.57 3.21
N VAL A 103 9.74 -8.41 2.61
CA VAL A 103 8.72 -7.42 2.98
C VAL A 103 7.78 -7.26 1.79
N THR A 104 6.48 -7.13 2.05
CA THR A 104 5.50 -6.70 1.05
C THR A 104 4.78 -5.44 1.55
N CYS A 105 4.10 -4.75 0.65
CA CYS A 105 3.27 -3.61 0.98
C CYS A 105 1.88 -3.84 0.40
N ARG A 106 0.86 -3.71 1.25
CA ARG A 106 -0.54 -3.82 0.84
C ARG A 106 -1.43 -2.95 1.71
N ARG A 107 -2.36 -2.22 1.07
CA ARG A 107 -3.34 -1.35 1.75
C ARG A 107 -2.67 -0.35 2.71
N GLY A 108 -1.60 0.28 2.24
CA GLY A 108 -0.87 1.31 3.01
C GLY A 108 -0.04 0.80 4.18
N MET A 109 0.18 -0.53 4.29
CA MET A 109 0.94 -1.15 5.37
C MET A 109 2.06 -2.03 4.81
N PHE A 110 3.26 -1.89 5.39
CA PHE A 110 4.33 -2.86 5.23
C PHE A 110 4.08 -4.09 6.08
N ARG A 111 4.41 -5.26 5.54
CA ARG A 111 4.20 -6.56 6.16
C ARG A 111 5.38 -7.46 5.90
N TRP A 112 5.66 -8.37 6.83
CA TRP A 112 6.50 -9.52 6.57
C TRP A 112 5.81 -10.40 5.54
N LEU A 113 6.51 -10.76 4.46
CA LEU A 113 5.95 -11.68 3.47
C LEU A 113 5.70 -13.06 4.09
N ASP A 114 6.58 -13.47 5.02
CA ASP A 114 6.36 -14.66 5.84
C ASP A 114 5.37 -14.34 6.97
N GLY A 115 4.27 -15.07 7.02
CA GLY A 115 3.22 -14.95 8.04
C GLY A 115 2.33 -13.70 7.96
N ASP A 116 2.49 -12.83 6.95
CA ASP A 116 1.68 -11.61 6.71
C ASP A 116 1.60 -10.63 7.90
N ARG A 117 2.56 -10.73 8.85
CA ARG A 117 2.56 -9.89 10.05
C ARG A 117 2.87 -8.43 9.69
N VAL A 118 2.04 -7.51 10.18
CA VAL A 118 2.21 -6.07 9.99
C VAL A 118 3.51 -5.58 10.65
N ILE A 119 4.24 -4.74 9.93
CA ILE A 119 5.46 -4.06 10.40
C ILE A 119 5.12 -2.62 10.78
N GLY A 120 4.56 -1.86 9.85
CA GLY A 120 4.27 -0.44 10.03
C GLY A 120 3.55 0.17 8.83
N PRO A 121 3.03 1.40 8.97
CA PRO A 121 2.35 2.10 7.89
C PRO A 121 3.36 2.69 6.87
N VAL A 122 2.93 2.84 5.61
CA VAL A 122 3.72 3.50 4.56
C VAL A 122 4.05 4.96 4.91
N GLY A 123 3.19 5.62 5.68
CA GLY A 123 3.40 7.00 6.13
C GLY A 123 4.47 7.18 7.21
N ASP A 124 4.99 6.09 7.78
CA ASP A 124 6.05 6.11 8.80
C ASP A 124 7.12 5.07 8.47
N LEU A 125 8.02 5.46 7.56
CA LEU A 125 9.07 4.58 7.06
C LEU A 125 10.07 4.17 8.16
N LEU A 126 10.36 5.07 9.11
CA LEU A 126 11.36 4.84 10.15
C LEU A 126 10.98 3.65 11.05
N VAL A 127 9.71 3.57 11.46
CA VAL A 127 9.20 2.41 12.22
C VAL A 127 9.44 1.10 11.46
N THR A 128 9.28 1.12 10.14
CA THR A 128 9.49 -0.06 9.31
C THR A 128 10.98 -0.40 9.16
N VAL A 129 11.83 0.61 9.01
CA VAL A 129 13.30 0.44 8.97
C VAL A 129 13.80 -0.19 10.27
N ASP A 130 13.43 0.37 11.42
CA ASP A 130 13.86 -0.12 12.74
C ASP A 130 13.45 -1.57 12.96
N ALA A 131 12.21 -1.93 12.63
CA ALA A 131 11.73 -3.29 12.73
C ALA A 131 12.48 -4.26 11.80
N VAL A 132 12.91 -3.81 10.62
CA VAL A 132 13.72 -4.63 9.71
C VAL A 132 15.12 -4.85 10.25
N LEU A 133 15.76 -3.80 10.77
CA LEU A 133 17.08 -3.90 11.39
C LEU A 133 17.06 -4.85 12.60
N ALA A 134 16.11 -4.65 13.52
CA ALA A 134 15.93 -5.50 14.70
C ALA A 134 15.74 -6.99 14.34
N SER A 135 15.07 -7.28 13.22
CA SER A 135 14.85 -8.67 12.77
C SER A 135 16.14 -9.43 12.40
N PHE A 136 17.26 -8.72 12.22
CA PHE A 136 18.58 -9.30 12.05
C PHE A 136 19.34 -9.46 13.37
N GLU A 137 18.91 -8.84 14.46
CA GLU A 137 19.57 -8.94 15.77
C GLU A 137 19.07 -10.13 16.60
N GLU A 138 17.83 -10.57 16.39
CA GLU A 138 17.09 -11.55 17.22
C GLU A 138 17.63 -13.01 17.27
N ARG A 139 18.88 -13.28 16.90
CA ARG A 139 19.56 -14.54 17.24
C ARG A 139 21.05 -14.30 17.45
N SER A 140 21.42 -13.98 18.68
CA SER A 140 22.73 -14.29 19.27
C SER A 140 22.57 -15.39 20.30
#